data_AF-A0A6C0JJM7-F1
#
_entry.id   AF-A0A6C0JJM7-F1
#
_cell.length_a   1.000
_cell.length_b   1.000
_cell.length_c   1.000
_cell.angle_alpha   90.00
_cell.angle_beta   90.00
_cell.angle_gamma   90.00
#
_symmetry.space_group_name_H-M   'P 1'
#
loop_
_entity.id
_entity.type
_entity.pdbx_description
1 polymer ?
#
loop_
_entity_poly.entity_id
_entity_poly.type
_entity_poly.pdbx_seq_one_letter_code
_entity_poly.pdbx_strand_id
1 'polypeptide(L)'
;MSIVTNSLPSRGLPSRGLPSRALSLISEYSKPLTHPEWRYSKPIISTFHLYLSVWRRDKTLQQIILINIFSTDWFQMYLYVKHNGLEKYCQVFDKDYYDTYEIDGVYDAMIRYEDY
;
A
#
# COMPACT_ATOMS: atom_id res chain seq x y z
N MET A 1 13.56 35.86 -20.48
CA MET A 1 12.72 34.91 -19.72
C MET A 1 13.56 33.70 -19.43
N SER A 2 13.97 33.52 -18.17
CA SER A 2 14.98 32.54 -17.75
C SER A 2 14.29 31.26 -17.29
N ILE A 3 14.58 30.12 -17.94
CA ILE A 3 14.08 28.81 -17.54
C ILE A 3 14.87 28.39 -16.29
N VAL A 4 14.21 28.30 -15.15
CA VAL A 4 14.78 27.74 -13.92
C VAL A 4 14.85 26.22 -14.11
N THR A 5 16.04 25.70 -14.42
CA THR A 5 16.31 24.28 -14.36
C THR A 5 16.44 23.89 -12.88
N ASN A 6 15.40 23.25 -12.33
CA ASN A 6 15.48 22.58 -11.03
C ASN A 6 16.39 21.34 -11.14
N SER A 7 17.70 21.55 -11.25
CA SER A 7 18.68 20.50 -11.00
C SER A 7 18.82 20.35 -9.49
N LEU A 8 18.44 19.18 -8.96
CA LEU A 8 18.65 18.80 -7.57
C LEU A 8 20.13 19.04 -7.19
N PRO A 9 20.42 19.75 -6.07
CA PRO A 9 21.78 19.96 -5.65
C PRO A 9 22.42 18.61 -5.29
N SER A 10 23.50 18.25 -5.98
CA SER A 10 24.33 17.06 -5.78
C SER A 10 25.17 17.17 -4.50
N ARG A 11 24.52 17.41 -3.36
CA ARG A 11 25.19 17.26 -2.06
C ARG A 11 25.32 15.77 -1.79
N GLY A 12 26.56 15.30 -1.95
CA GLY A 12 26.98 13.90 -1.87
C GLY A 12 26.37 13.16 -0.69
N LEU A 13 25.77 12.02 -1.00
CA LEU A 13 25.43 11.00 -0.01
C LEU A 13 26.75 10.54 0.63
N PRO A 14 26.92 10.63 1.96
CA PRO A 14 28.07 10.05 2.61
C PRO A 14 28.07 8.55 2.35
N SER A 15 29.22 8.02 1.94
CA SER A 15 29.46 6.63 1.59
C SER A 15 29.17 5.69 2.76
N ARG A 16 27.91 5.29 2.91
CA ARG A 16 27.54 3.98 3.42
C ARG A 16 26.77 3.33 2.29
N GLY A 17 27.50 2.58 1.47
CA GLY A 17 26.96 1.91 0.29
C GLY A 17 25.67 1.20 0.68
N LEU A 18 24.56 1.64 0.11
CA LEU A 18 23.29 0.97 0.26
C LEU A 18 23.48 -0.50 -0.10
N PRO A 19 22.86 -1.44 0.62
CA PRO A 19 22.90 -2.85 0.24
C PRO A 19 22.57 -2.99 -1.24
N SER A 20 23.24 -3.90 -1.95
CA SER A 20 23.06 -4.11 -3.39
C SER A 20 21.57 -4.22 -3.78
N ARG A 21 20.77 -4.85 -2.91
CA ARG A 21 19.31 -4.93 -3.05
C ARG A 21 18.62 -3.57 -3.01
N ALA A 22 19.03 -2.66 -2.13
CA ALA A 22 18.49 -1.31 -2.06
C ALA A 22 18.88 -0.48 -3.29
N LEU A 23 20.12 -0.62 -3.78
CA LEU A 23 20.55 0.02 -5.04
C LEU A 23 19.76 -0.51 -6.25
N SER A 24 19.50 -1.82 -6.30
CA SER A 24 18.67 -2.45 -7.35
C SER A 24 17.25 -1.92 -7.34
N LEU A 25 16.61 -1.86 -6.16
CA LEU A 25 15.27 -1.31 -6.01
C LEU A 25 15.24 0.18 -6.39
N ILE A 26 16.21 0.97 -5.96
CA ILE A 26 16.28 2.38 -6.38
C ILE A 26 16.41 2.47 -7.90
N SER A 27 17.32 1.70 -8.52
CA SER A 27 17.50 1.66 -9.97
C SER A 27 16.21 1.29 -10.73
N GLU A 28 15.49 0.28 -10.24
CA GLU A 28 14.27 -0.25 -10.84
C GLU A 28 13.11 0.75 -10.75
N TYR A 29 12.93 1.39 -9.59
CA TYR A 29 11.78 2.26 -9.32
C TYR A 29 12.05 3.76 -9.56
N SER A 30 13.31 4.19 -9.75
CA SER A 30 13.67 5.59 -10.06
C SER A 30 13.57 5.97 -11.54
N LYS A 31 13.08 5.07 -12.39
CA LYS A 31 12.84 5.32 -13.82
C LYS A 31 11.32 5.30 -14.10
N PRO A 32 10.55 6.32 -13.71
CA PRO A 32 9.09 6.24 -13.67
C PRO A 32 8.43 6.33 -15.06
N LEU A 33 9.22 6.35 -16.15
CA LEU A 33 8.74 6.74 -17.48
C LEU A 33 9.29 5.89 -18.65
N THR A 34 10.33 5.08 -18.45
CA THR A 34 10.99 4.36 -19.56
C THR A 34 10.79 2.85 -19.54
N HIS A 35 10.17 2.30 -18.49
CA HIS A 35 9.86 0.87 -18.43
C HIS A 35 8.35 0.71 -18.57
N PRO A 36 7.77 0.37 -19.75
CA PRO A 36 6.32 0.32 -19.96
C PRO A 36 5.59 -0.56 -18.92
N GLU A 37 6.29 -1.56 -18.38
CA GLU A 37 5.79 -2.50 -17.38
C GLU A 37 5.76 -1.97 -15.93
N TRP A 38 6.24 -0.75 -15.65
CA TRP A 38 6.25 -0.19 -14.30
C TRP A 38 4.85 -0.08 -13.67
N ARG A 39 3.82 0.07 -14.50
CA ARG A 39 2.42 0.05 -14.06
C ARG A 39 1.95 -1.34 -13.63
N TYR A 40 2.65 -2.39 -14.05
CA TYR A 40 2.38 -3.79 -13.70
C TYR A 40 3.39 -4.33 -12.67
N SER A 41 4.32 -3.52 -12.17
CA SER A 41 5.21 -3.94 -11.08
C SER A 41 4.35 -4.30 -9.88
N LYS A 42 4.46 -5.53 -9.39
CA LYS A 42 3.74 -5.97 -8.20
C LYS A 42 4.07 -5.00 -7.06
N PRO A 43 3.07 -4.49 -6.33
CA PRO A 43 3.35 -3.60 -5.21
C PRO A 43 4.30 -4.31 -4.24
N ILE A 44 5.41 -3.66 -3.90
CA ILE A 44 6.46 -4.21 -3.02
C ILE A 44 5.86 -4.63 -1.66
N ILE A 45 4.77 -3.98 -1.28
CA ILE A 45 3.99 -4.19 -0.07
C ILE A 45 2.51 -4.11 -0.43
N SER A 46 1.68 -5.02 0.06
CA SER A 46 0.22 -4.94 -0.17
C SER A 46 -0.40 -3.80 0.62
N THR A 47 -1.58 -3.35 0.19
CA THR A 47 -2.32 -2.24 0.83
C THR A 47 -2.55 -2.50 2.32
N PHE A 48 -2.81 -3.76 2.69
CA PHE A 48 -2.94 -4.19 4.07
C PHE A 48 -1.66 -4.01 4.89
N HIS A 49 -0.54 -4.51 4.40
CA HIS A 49 0.75 -4.38 5.06
C HIS A 49 1.18 -2.90 5.18
N LEU A 50 0.86 -2.08 4.18
CA LEU A 50 1.05 -0.63 4.25
C LEU A 50 0.22 -0.03 5.39
N TYR A 51 -1.07 -0.35 5.47
CA TYR A 51 -1.96 0.08 6.55
C TYR A 51 -1.42 -0.31 7.94
N LEU A 52 -1.01 -1.58 8.13
CA LEU A 52 -0.44 -2.06 9.39
C LEU A 52 0.85 -1.33 9.77
N SER A 53 1.74 -1.09 8.80
CA SER A 53 3.05 -0.46 9.05
C SER A 53 2.93 0.98 9.58
N VAL A 54 1.80 1.63 9.29
CA VAL A 54 1.57 3.04 9.59
C VAL A 54 0.69 3.22 10.83
N TRP A 55 -0.15 2.23 11.15
CA TRP A 55 -1.08 2.28 12.28
C TRP A 55 -0.42 2.62 13.63
N ARG A 56 0.87 2.26 13.82
CA ARG A 56 1.62 2.51 15.06
C ARG A 56 2.70 3.61 14.94
N ARG A 57 2.69 4.39 13.85
CA ARG A 57 3.74 5.38 13.54
C ARG A 57 3.17 6.80 13.52
N ASP A 58 3.97 7.72 12.97
CA ASP A 58 3.68 9.14 12.79
C ASP A 58 2.22 9.40 12.31
N LYS A 59 1.51 10.23 13.08
CA LYS A 59 0.10 10.58 12.84
C LYS A 59 -0.11 11.27 11.48
N THR A 60 0.86 12.07 11.03
CA THR A 60 0.75 12.78 9.74
C THR A 60 0.86 11.78 8.60
N LEU A 61 1.81 10.85 8.68
CA LEU A 61 1.96 9.79 7.68
C LEU A 61 0.74 8.86 7.65
N GLN A 62 0.18 8.57 8.82
CA GLN A 62 -1.07 7.83 8.96
C GLN A 62 -2.22 8.49 8.25
N GLN A 63 -2.44 9.78 8.44
CA GLN A 63 -3.51 10.51 7.77
C GLN A 63 -3.35 10.49 6.25
N ILE A 64 -2.14 10.76 5.75
CA ILE A 64 -1.88 10.77 4.31
C ILE A 64 -2.18 9.39 3.71
N ILE A 65 -1.68 8.32 4.33
CA ILE A 65 -1.86 6.98 3.80
C ILE A 65 -3.32 6.55 3.91
N LEU A 66 -3.99 6.82 5.02
CA LEU A 66 -5.42 6.55 5.17
C LEU A 66 -6.25 7.25 4.10
N ILE A 67 -6.01 8.54 3.82
CA ILE A 67 -6.72 9.27 2.76
C ILE A 67 -6.53 8.61 1.41
N ASN A 68 -5.31 8.16 1.10
CA ASN A 68 -5.00 7.53 -0.18
C ASN A 68 -5.61 6.13 -0.32
N ILE A 69 -5.68 5.34 0.77
CA ILE A 69 -6.27 4.00 0.71
C ILE A 69 -7.79 4.02 0.92
N PHE A 70 -8.36 5.11 1.45
CA PHE A 70 -9.78 5.19 1.81
C PHE A 70 -10.71 4.92 0.62
N SER A 71 -10.34 5.40 -0.57
CA SER A 71 -11.11 5.21 -1.81
C SER A 71 -10.84 3.87 -2.51
N THR A 72 -9.98 3.01 -1.96
CA THR A 72 -9.68 1.71 -2.58
C THR A 72 -10.76 0.69 -2.25
N ASP A 73 -11.11 -0.15 -3.23
CA ASP A 73 -12.08 -1.24 -3.05
C ASP A 73 -11.69 -2.16 -1.90
N TRP A 74 -10.38 -2.42 -1.75
CA TRP A 74 -9.84 -3.21 -0.65
C TRP A 74 -10.19 -2.62 0.72
N PHE A 75 -10.03 -1.30 0.92
CA PHE A 75 -10.31 -0.68 2.21
C PHE A 75 -11.81 -0.64 2.53
N GLN A 76 -12.65 -0.42 1.52
CA GLN A 76 -14.11 -0.48 1.67
C GLN A 76 -14.57 -1.89 2.03
N MET A 77 -14.05 -2.91 1.34
CA MET A 77 -14.28 -4.31 1.68
C MET A 77 -13.81 -4.61 3.11
N TYR A 78 -12.58 -4.24 3.47
CA TYR A 78 -12.02 -4.46 4.80
C TYR A 78 -12.90 -3.86 5.90
N LEU A 79 -13.37 -2.62 5.74
CA LEU A 79 -14.30 -1.99 6.68
C LEU A 79 -15.65 -2.70 6.72
N TYR A 80 -16.20 -3.10 5.58
CA TYR A 80 -17.47 -3.80 5.52
C TYR A 80 -17.39 -5.15 6.26
N VAL A 81 -16.38 -5.95 5.95
CA VAL A 81 -16.12 -7.24 6.61
C VAL A 81 -15.91 -7.05 8.10
N LYS A 82 -15.14 -6.03 8.50
CA LYS A 82 -14.92 -5.69 9.91
C LYS A 82 -16.21 -5.34 10.66
N HIS A 83 -17.21 -4.76 10.01
CA HIS A 83 -18.46 -4.36 10.68
C HIS A 83 -19.59 -5.37 10.58
N ASN A 84 -19.64 -6.15 9.49
CA ASN A 84 -20.78 -7.01 9.17
C ASN A 84 -20.42 -8.50 9.10
N GLY A 85 -19.12 -8.83 9.12
CA GLY A 85 -18.62 -10.18 8.89
C GLY A 85 -18.41 -10.49 7.41
N LEU A 86 -17.57 -11.49 7.14
CA LEU A 86 -17.21 -11.93 5.79
C LEU A 86 -18.38 -12.60 5.05
N GLU A 87 -19.20 -13.38 5.76
CA GLU A 87 -20.34 -14.10 5.16
C GLU A 87 -21.35 -13.14 4.54
N LYS A 88 -21.70 -12.05 5.24
CA LYS A 88 -22.62 -11.03 4.73
C LYS A 88 -22.04 -10.30 3.53
N TYR A 89 -20.73 -10.03 3.53
CA TYR A 89 -20.06 -9.44 2.37
C TYR A 89 -20.20 -10.34 1.14
N CYS A 90 -19.90 -11.63 1.29
CA CYS A 90 -19.99 -12.60 0.19
C CYS A 90 -21.42 -12.71 -0.36
N GLN A 91 -22.43 -12.71 0.52
CA GLN A 91 -23.84 -12.75 0.13
C GLN A 91 -24.30 -11.49 -0.60
N VAL A 92 -23.92 -10.30 -0.12
CA VAL A 92 -24.38 -9.02 -0.68
C VAL A 92 -23.72 -8.71 -2.03
N PHE A 93 -22.44 -9.05 -2.16
CA PHE A 93 -21.66 -8.73 -3.36
C PHE A 93 -21.50 -9.90 -4.32
N ASP A 94 -22.20 -11.02 -4.07
CA ASP A 94 -22.15 -12.26 -4.86
C ASP A 94 -20.70 -12.70 -5.12
N LYS A 95 -19.93 -12.84 -4.03
CA LYS A 95 -18.51 -13.23 -4.04
C LYS A 95 -18.32 -14.61 -3.46
N ASP A 96 -17.37 -15.36 -4.02
CA ASP A 96 -16.94 -16.61 -3.44
C ASP A 96 -16.25 -16.36 -2.10
N TYR A 97 -16.61 -17.18 -1.11
CA TYR A 97 -16.10 -17.04 0.25
C TYR A 97 -14.60 -17.32 0.33
N TYR A 98 -14.12 -18.38 -0.33
CA TYR A 98 -12.73 -18.80 -0.29
C TYR A 98 -11.84 -17.80 -1.02
N ASP A 99 -12.26 -17.34 -2.21
CA ASP A 99 -11.52 -16.33 -2.96
C ASP A 99 -11.41 -15.01 -2.17
N THR A 100 -12.47 -14.62 -1.46
CA THR A 100 -12.46 -13.40 -0.64
C THR A 100 -11.63 -13.58 0.63
N TYR A 101 -11.65 -14.78 1.22
CA TYR A 101 -10.86 -15.11 2.41
C TYR A 101 -9.35 -15.07 2.15
N GLU A 102 -8.91 -15.44 0.95
CA GLU A 102 -7.50 -15.39 0.55
C GLU A 102 -6.96 -13.95 0.37
N ILE A 103 -7.84 -12.94 0.34
CA ILE A 103 -7.39 -11.55 0.22
C ILE A 103 -6.69 -11.08 1.49
N ASP A 104 -5.48 -10.53 1.31
CA ASP A 104 -4.66 -9.95 2.38
C ASP A 104 -5.47 -9.05 3.32
N GLY A 105 -5.43 -9.35 4.62
CA GLY A 105 -6.06 -8.57 5.68
C GLY A 105 -7.54 -8.87 5.97
N VAL A 106 -8.19 -9.75 5.21
CA VAL A 106 -9.58 -10.18 5.49
C VAL A 106 -9.66 -10.98 6.79
N TYR A 107 -8.72 -11.90 7.02
CA TYR A 107 -8.63 -12.65 8.27
C TYR A 107 -8.45 -11.73 9.50
N ASP A 108 -7.57 -10.73 9.40
CA ASP A 108 -7.41 -9.70 10.45
C ASP A 108 -8.68 -8.89 10.69
N ALA A 109 -9.44 -8.57 9.63
CA ALA A 109 -10.72 -7.87 9.75
C ALA A 109 -11.75 -8.71 10.53
N MET A 110 -11.75 -10.04 10.34
CA MET A 110 -12.61 -10.98 11.05
C MET A 110 -12.23 -11.15 12.52
N ILE A 111 -10.94 -11.29 12.84
CA ILE A 111 -10.51 -11.40 14.25
C ILE A 111 -10.91 -10.14 15.03
N ARG A 112 -10.68 -8.96 14.45
CA ARG A 112 -11.02 -7.68 15.11
C ARG A 112 -12.52 -7.37 15.13
N TYR A 113 -13.34 -8.18 14.46
CA TYR A 113 -14.80 -8.10 14.56
C TYR A 113 -15.29 -8.76 15.86
N GLU A 114 -14.64 -9.82 16.33
CA GLU A 114 -15.03 -10.55 17.56
C GLU A 114 -14.73 -9.77 18.87
N ASP A 115 -13.98 -8.67 18.78
CA ASP A 115 -13.66 -7.80 19.93
C ASP A 115 -14.81 -6.82 20.31
N TYR A 116 -15.95 -6.83 19.61
CA TYR A 116 -17.12 -5.96 19.83
C TYR A 116 -18.42 -6.75 19.96
#